data_AF-A0A411LJ23-F1
#
_entry.id   AF-A0A411LJ23-F1
#
_cell.length_a   1.000
_cell.length_b   1.000
_cell.length_c   1.000
_cell.angle_alpha   90.00
_cell.angle_beta   90.00
_cell.angle_gamma   90.00
#
_symmetry.space_group_name_H-M   'P 1'
#
loop_
_entity.id
_entity.type
_entity.pdbx_description
1 polymer ?
#
loop_
_entity_poly.entity_id
_entity_poly.type
_entity_poly.pdbx_seq_one_letter_code
_entity_poly.pdbx_strand_id
1 'polypeptide(L)' 'MDLSFNRFDRDTELTVLPPDLAVLMVGVTARQAASLTAAVQASLMRAAPDPALFAPLDGAFNGPMARALTQWRASE' A
#
# COMPACT_ATOMS: atom_id res chain seq x y z
N MET A 1 -12.01 15.99 0.99
CA MET A 1 -10.68 16.12 0.37
C MET A 1 -10.71 15.28 -0.89
N ASP A 2 -10.59 15.90 -2.05
CA ASP A 2 -10.60 15.23 -3.35
C ASP A 2 -9.16 14.81 -3.69
N LEU A 3 -8.97 13.52 -3.97
CA LEU A 3 -7.67 12.88 -4.23
C LEU A 3 -7.54 12.45 -5.71
N SER A 4 -8.35 13.02 -6.59
CA SER A 4 -8.27 12.75 -8.01
C SER A 4 -6.97 13.32 -8.60
N PHE A 5 -5.99 12.44 -8.84
CA PHE A 5 -4.82 12.74 -9.67
C PHE A 5 -5.27 12.85 -11.12
N ASN A 6 -5.84 14.00 -11.48
CA ASN A 6 -6.04 14.35 -12.87
C ASN A 6 -4.65 14.40 -13.52
N ARG A 7 -4.34 13.34 -14.28
CA ARG A 7 -3.47 13.29 -15.47
C ARG A 7 -2.33 14.31 -15.46
N PHE A 8 -1.08 13.82 -15.39
CA PHE A 8 0.16 14.59 -15.64
C PHE A 8 -0.10 15.79 -16.56
N ASP A 9 -0.17 16.98 -15.96
CA ASP A 9 -0.34 18.22 -16.68
C ASP A 9 0.93 18.45 -17.51
N ARG A 10 0.77 18.40 -18.84
CA ARG A 10 1.90 18.49 -19.77
C ARG A 10 2.46 19.90 -19.88
N ASP A 11 1.71 20.90 -19.42
CA ASP A 11 2.09 22.31 -19.46
C ASP A 11 2.66 22.77 -18.10
N THR A 12 2.71 21.90 -17.09
CA THR A 12 3.42 22.17 -15.84
C THR A 12 4.91 22.23 -16.12
N GLU A 13 5.53 23.37 -15.78
CA GLU A 13 6.98 23.52 -15.78
C GLU A 13 7.60 22.44 -14.89
N LEU A 14 8.20 21.43 -15.53
CA LEU A 14 8.94 20.39 -14.84
C LEU A 14 10.10 21.07 -14.14
N THR A 15 9.98 21.29 -12.84
CA THR A 15 11.08 21.82 -12.02
C THR A 15 12.33 21.00 -12.32
N VAL A 16 13.27 21.58 -13.06
CA VAL A 16 14.52 20.90 -13.40
C VAL A 16 15.27 20.77 -12.08
N LEU A 17 15.35 19.54 -11.59
CA LEU A 17 16.08 19.26 -10.37
C LEU A 17 17.53 19.72 -10.56
N PRO A 18 18.12 20.46 -9.61
CA PRO A 18 19.55 20.74 -9.65
C PRO A 18 20.33 19.42 -9.85
N PRO A 19 21.33 19.37 -10.74
CA PRO A 19 21.98 18.11 -11.13
C PRO A 19 22.44 17.26 -9.94
N ASP A 20 23.03 17.89 -8.92
CA ASP A 20 23.49 17.19 -7.71
C ASP A 20 22.34 16.57 -6.92
N LEU A 21 21.19 17.26 -6.85
CA LEU A 21 19.99 16.72 -6.23
C LEU A 21 19.41 15.56 -7.04
N ALA A 22 19.46 15.62 -8.37
CA ALA A 22 19.01 14.52 -9.23
C ALA A 22 19.85 13.26 -8.98
N VAL A 23 21.18 13.42 -8.90
CA VAL A 23 22.10 12.32 -8.59
C VAL A 23 21.81 11.72 -7.21
N LEU A 24 21.59 12.57 -6.19
CA LEU A 24 21.20 12.11 -4.85
C LEU A 24 19.88 11.34 -4.87
N MET A 25 18.86 11.85 -5.55
CA MET A 25 17.56 11.18 -5.67
C MET A 25 17.66 9.83 -6.39
N VAL A 26 18.50 9.72 -7.42
CA VAL A 26 18.77 8.43 -8.08
C VAL A 26 19.40 7.44 -7.10
N GLY A 27 20.38 7.86 -6.29
CA GLY A 27 21.00 7.00 -5.29
C GLY A 27 20.02 6.53 -4.20
N VAL A 28 19.16 7.44 -3.73
CA VAL A 28 18.12 7.11 -2.74
C VAL A 28 17.11 6.13 -3.31
N THR A 29 16.57 6.41 -4.50
CA THR A 29 15.57 5.55 -5.15
C THR A 29 16.13 4.17 -5.47
N ALA A 30 17.38 4.09 -5.96
CA ALA A 30 18.06 2.81 -6.20
C ALA A 30 18.18 1.97 -4.92
N ARG A 31 18.55 2.58 -3.79
CA ARG A 31 18.61 1.87 -2.50
C ARG A 31 17.23 1.43 -2.00
N GLN A 32 16.21 2.27 -2.17
CA GLN A 32 14.84 1.91 -1.82
C GLN A 32 14.34 0.74 -2.66
N ALA A 33 14.60 0.76 -3.98
CA ALA A 33 14.24 -0.31 -4.90
C ALA A 33 14.98 -1.63 -4.62
N ALA A 34 16.22 -1.55 -4.13
CA ALA A 34 17.03 -2.71 -3.74
C ALA A 34 16.77 -3.21 -2.31
N SER A 35 15.85 -2.59 -1.56
CA SER A 35 15.57 -2.99 -0.18
C SER A 35 14.89 -4.36 -0.08
N LEU A 36 15.04 -5.03 1.07
CA LEU A 36 14.39 -6.31 1.34
C LEU A 36 12.86 -6.21 1.25
N THR A 37 12.28 -5.10 1.74
CA THR A 37 10.85 -4.84 1.65
C THR A 37 10.39 -4.71 0.20
N ALA A 38 11.14 -4.02 -0.66
CA ALA A 38 10.83 -3.91 -2.08
C ALA A 38 10.92 -5.27 -2.79
N ALA A 39 11.90 -6.11 -2.43
CA ALA A 39 12.02 -7.46 -2.97
C ALA A 39 10.82 -8.36 -2.58
N VAL A 40 10.40 -8.32 -1.31
CA VAL A 40 9.20 -9.04 -0.85
C VAL A 40 7.95 -8.52 -1.55
N GLN A 41 7.77 -7.20 -1.63
CA GLN A 41 6.63 -6.59 -2.32
C GLN A 41 6.57 -6.98 -3.80
N ALA A 42 7.71 -6.97 -4.51
CA ALA A 42 7.77 -7.40 -5.90
C ALA A 42 7.42 -8.89 -6.08
N SER A 43 7.75 -9.73 -5.09
CA SER A 43 7.37 -11.15 -5.11
C SER A 43 5.86 -11.36 -4.97
N LEU A 44 5.19 -10.55 -4.13
CA LEU A 44 3.73 -10.55 -3.96
C LEU A 44 3.00 -10.05 -5.20
N MET A 45 3.60 -9.15 -5.98
CA MET A 45 3.01 -8.66 -7.23
C MET A 45 3.21 -9.61 -8.41
N ARG A 46 4.20 -10.52 -8.35
CA ARG A 46 4.53 -11.45 -9.45
C ARG A 46 3.56 -12.64 -9.54
N ALA A 47 3.01 -13.09 -8.42
CA ALA A 47 1.93 -14.06 -8.38
C ALA A 47 0.66 -13.32 -7.96
N ALA A 48 -0.44 -13.48 -8.68
CA ALA A 48 -1.72 -12.99 -8.18
C ALA A 48 -1.93 -13.62 -6.78
N PRO A 49 -1.99 -12.82 -5.70
CA PRO A 49 -2.24 -13.38 -4.39
C PRO A 49 -3.57 -14.14 -4.45
N ASP A 50 -3.61 -15.33 -3.83
CA ASP A 50 -4.87 -16.04 -3.70
C ASP A 50 -5.86 -15.10 -2.99
N PRO A 51 -6.95 -14.68 -3.64
CA PRO A 51 -7.91 -13.76 -3.05
C PRO A 51 -8.53 -14.33 -1.77
N ALA A 52 -8.50 -15.66 -1.56
CA ALA A 52 -8.92 -16.29 -0.31
C ALA A 52 -8.02 -15.95 0.88
N LEU A 53 -6.74 -15.60 0.68
CA LEU A 53 -5.84 -15.13 1.74
C LEU A 53 -6.18 -13.72 2.22
N PHE A 54 -6.88 -12.94 1.39
CA PHE A 54 -7.31 -11.58 1.67
C PHE A 54 -8.83 -11.48 1.87
N ALA A 55 -9.55 -12.58 1.70
CA ALA A 55 -10.93 -12.73 2.13
C ALA A 55 -10.89 -13.15 3.61
N PRO A 56 -11.28 -12.29 4.55
CA PRO A 56 -11.34 -12.72 5.93
C PRO A 56 -12.38 -13.83 6.04
N LEU A 57 -12.08 -14.89 6.78
CA LEU A 57 -13.00 -16.02 7.02
C LEU A 57 -14.38 -15.57 7.51
N ASP A 58 -14.45 -14.43 8.20
CA ASP A 58 -15.66 -13.82 8.75
C ASP A 58 -16.07 -12.49 8.08
N GLY A 59 -15.44 -12.10 6.95
CA GLY A 59 -15.63 -10.80 6.30
C GLY A 59 -14.89 -9.63 6.98
N ALA A 60 -15.24 -8.37 6.68
CA ALA A 60 -14.52 -7.17 7.15
C ALA A 60 -14.43 -7.00 8.68
N PHE A 61 -15.05 -7.91 9.45
CA PHE A 61 -15.07 -7.91 10.90
C PHE A 61 -14.64 -9.27 11.46
N ASN A 62 -13.85 -9.26 12.53
CA ASN A 62 -13.34 -10.48 13.16
C ASN A 62 -14.48 -11.30 13.80
N GLY A 63 -14.72 -12.53 13.33
CA GLY A 63 -15.82 -13.36 13.82
C GLY A 63 -15.73 -13.75 15.30
N PRO A 64 -14.54 -14.08 15.85
CA PRO A 64 -14.38 -14.25 17.30
C PRO A 64 -14.84 -13.03 18.09
N MET A 65 -14.52 -11.81 17.63
CA MET A 65 -14.98 -10.57 18.24
C MET A 65 -16.50 -10.38 18.10
N ALA A 66 -17.08 -10.74 16.96
CA ALA A 66 -18.54 -10.71 16.76
C ALA A 66 -19.27 -11.60 17.77
N ARG A 67 -18.76 -12.81 17.97
CA ARG A 67 -19.30 -13.75 18.96
C ARG A 67 -19.19 -13.19 20.38
N ALA A 68 -18.05 -12.63 20.75
CA ALA A 68 -17.85 -12.02 22.08
C ALA A 68 -18.87 -10.90 22.35
N LEU A 69 -19.08 -9.99 21.40
CA LEU A 69 -20.06 -8.90 21.51
C LEU A 69 -21.50 -9.42 21.64
N THR A 70 -21.85 -10.46 20.88
CA THR A 70 -23.19 -11.05 20.89
C THR A 70 -23.47 -11.77 22.21
N GLN A 71 -22.47 -12.46 22.75
CA GLN A 71 -22.56 -13.14 24.04
C GLN A 71 -22.66 -12.16 25.21
N TRP A 72 -21.89 -11.07 25.19
CA TRP A 72 -21.99 -10.02 26.20
C TRP A 72 -23.40 -9.42 26.26
N ARG A 73 -24.00 -9.11 25.10
CA ARG A 73 -25.38 -8.61 25.00
C ARG A 73 -26.45 -9.60 25.47
N ALA A 74 -26.15 -10.89 25.52
CA ALA A 74 -27.06 -11.92 26.03
C ALA A 74 -26.88 -12.18 27.54
N SER A 75 -25.85 -11.60 28.16
CA SER A 75 -25.55 -11.71 29.59
C SER A 75 -25.96 -10.49 30.42
N GLU A 76 -26.50 -9.46 29.77
CA GLU A 76 -27.29 -8.36 30.37
C GLU A 76 -28.78 -8.73 30.37
#